data_AF-A0A6L5E370-F1
#
_entry.id   AF-A0A6L5E370-F1
#
_cell.length_a   1.000
_cell.length_b   1.000
_cell.length_c   1.000
_cell.angle_alpha   90.00
_cell.angle_beta   90.00
_cell.angle_gamma   90.00
#
_symmetry.space_group_name_H-M   'P 1'
#
loop_
_entity.id
_entity.type
_entity.pdbx_description
1 polymer ?
#
loop_
_entity_poly.entity_id
_entity_poly.type
_entity_poly.pdbx_seq_one_letter_code
_entity_poly.pdbx_strand_id
1 'polypeptide(L)'
;MDEQTALALKDFTTRYCNEWHEKHASWPMSEELYGVPSPCIISTTRDAVYWQPQPFEGEQNVNAVERAFDIVIQPALHAFYTTQFAGDMRAQLASETLTLLQTWSADDFRRVQENLIGHLVTQKRLKLSPTLFIATLDNELEVISLCNLSGEVIKETLGTRNRSVLAPSLADFLTRLKPLL
;
A
#
# COMPACT_ATOMS: atom_id res chain seq x y z
N MET A 1 16.15 -4.00 5.69
CA MET A 1 14.77 -3.48 5.84
C MET A 1 14.88 -1.98 5.92
N ASP A 2 14.08 -1.23 5.15
CA ASP A 2 14.10 0.23 5.18
C ASP A 2 13.37 0.74 6.44
N GLU A 3 14.11 1.04 7.51
CA GLU A 3 13.55 1.38 8.81
C GLU A 3 12.75 2.69 8.79
N GLN A 4 13.16 3.66 7.97
CA GLN A 4 12.50 4.96 7.88
C GLN A 4 11.10 4.81 7.27
N THR A 5 10.96 4.01 6.21
CA THR A 5 9.65 3.69 5.60
C THR A 5 8.76 2.93 6.57
N ALA A 6 9.31 1.93 7.28
CA ALA A 6 8.54 1.16 8.25
C ALA A 6 8.01 2.04 9.40
N LEU A 7 8.82 2.95 9.92
CA LEU A 7 8.41 3.90 10.96
C LEU A 7 7.35 4.86 10.43
N ALA A 8 7.56 5.47 9.26
CA ALA A 8 6.59 6.38 8.65
C ALA A 8 5.23 5.72 8.37
N LEU A 9 5.24 4.44 7.97
CA LEU A 9 4.02 3.66 7.75
C LEU A 9 3.27 3.39 9.06
N LYS A 10 3.98 2.99 10.12
CA LYS A 10 3.38 2.80 11.45
C LYS A 10 2.81 4.10 11.99
N ASP A 11 3.52 5.20 11.80
CA ASP A 11 3.07 6.53 12.23
C ASP A 11 1.80 6.94 11.47
N PHE A 12 1.74 6.73 10.15
CA PHE A 12 0.52 7.00 9.37
C PHE A 12 -0.65 6.12 9.83
N THR A 13 -0.42 4.83 10.02
CA THR A 13 -1.43 3.88 10.50
C THR A 13 -1.98 4.27 11.87
N THR A 14 -1.10 4.73 12.77
CA THR A 14 -1.48 5.23 14.10
C THR A 14 -2.36 6.47 13.98
N ARG A 15 -1.98 7.45 13.15
CA ARG A 15 -2.82 8.63 12.87
C ARG A 15 -4.18 8.23 12.31
N TYR A 16 -4.22 7.25 11.41
CA TYR A 16 -5.46 6.75 10.82
C TYR A 16 -6.39 6.14 11.87
N CYS A 17 -5.88 5.27 12.75
CA CYS A 17 -6.66 4.68 13.83
C CYS A 17 -7.13 5.73 14.85
N ASN A 18 -6.30 6.70 15.19
CA ASN A 18 -6.67 7.79 16.10
C ASN A 18 -7.83 8.63 15.55
N GLU A 19 -7.80 8.95 14.26
CA GLU A 19 -8.88 9.69 13.61
C GLU A 19 -10.22 8.92 13.70
N TRP A 20 -10.19 7.59 13.52
CA TRP A 20 -11.36 6.73 13.69
C TRP A 20 -11.87 6.72 15.13
N HIS A 21 -10.97 6.63 16.11
CA HIS A 21 -11.34 6.70 17.52
C HIS A 21 -11.97 8.06 17.87
N GLU A 22 -11.44 9.17 17.35
CA GLU A 22 -11.95 10.50 17.62
C GLU A 22 -13.32 10.76 16.99
N LYS A 23 -13.54 10.30 15.74
CA LYS A 23 -14.77 10.60 14.99
C LYS A 23 -15.89 9.57 15.16
N HIS A 24 -15.54 8.30 15.39
CA HIS A 24 -16.49 7.19 15.41
C HIS A 24 -16.47 6.39 16.72
N ALA A 25 -15.58 6.71 17.66
CA ALA A 25 -15.35 5.94 18.89
C ALA A 25 -15.12 4.44 18.61
N SER A 26 -14.51 4.11 17.47
CA SER A 26 -14.26 2.75 17.02
C SER A 26 -12.91 2.61 16.35
N TRP A 27 -12.52 1.36 16.11
CA TRP A 27 -11.48 1.02 15.15
C TRP A 27 -11.96 1.24 13.71
N PRO A 28 -11.04 1.29 12.72
CA PRO A 28 -11.40 1.25 11.32
C PRO A 28 -12.39 0.13 10.97
N MET A 29 -13.39 0.47 10.16
CA MET A 29 -14.40 -0.46 9.66
C MET A 29 -14.28 -0.58 8.14
N SER A 30 -14.37 -1.80 7.61
CA SER A 30 -14.36 -2.04 6.16
C SER A 30 -15.42 -3.05 5.74
N GLU A 31 -16.27 -2.65 4.80
CA GLU A 31 -17.22 -3.53 4.10
C GLU A 31 -16.49 -4.39 3.05
N GLU A 32 -15.49 -3.83 2.37
CA GLU A 32 -14.74 -4.49 1.30
C GLU A 32 -13.95 -5.72 1.78
N LEU A 33 -13.55 -5.72 3.05
CA LEU A 33 -12.80 -6.82 3.69
C LEU A 33 -13.72 -7.85 4.34
N TYR A 34 -15.05 -7.70 4.26
CA TYR A 34 -15.99 -8.67 4.81
C TYR A 34 -15.84 -10.04 4.14
N GLY A 35 -15.72 -11.08 4.96
CA GLY A 35 -15.55 -12.46 4.50
C GLY A 35 -14.12 -12.83 4.08
N VAL A 36 -13.15 -11.90 4.15
CA VAL A 36 -11.74 -12.17 3.87
C VAL A 36 -10.97 -12.37 5.19
N PRO A 37 -10.50 -13.59 5.51
CA PRO A 37 -9.82 -13.85 6.79
C PRO A 37 -8.53 -13.05 6.99
N SER A 38 -8.34 -12.54 8.21
CA SER A 38 -7.12 -11.85 8.62
C SER A 38 -6.96 -11.83 10.14
N PRO A 39 -5.72 -11.82 10.67
CA PRO A 39 -5.46 -11.56 12.08
C PRO A 39 -5.90 -10.15 12.52
N CYS A 40 -6.07 -9.21 11.58
CA CYS A 40 -6.46 -7.83 11.86
C CYS A 40 -7.89 -7.70 12.38
N ILE A 41 -8.76 -8.67 12.12
CA ILE A 41 -10.19 -8.62 12.45
C ILE A 41 -10.36 -8.67 13.98
N ILE A 42 -11.00 -7.64 14.53
CA ILE A 42 -11.42 -7.56 15.93
C ILE A 42 -12.82 -8.16 16.08
N SER A 43 -13.74 -7.72 15.23
CA SER A 43 -15.13 -8.15 15.22
C SER A 43 -15.74 -7.97 13.83
N THR A 44 -16.86 -8.64 13.60
CA THR A 44 -17.57 -8.63 12.33
C THR A 44 -19.02 -8.22 12.57
N THR A 45 -19.52 -7.28 11.78
CA THR A 45 -20.93 -6.93 11.72
C THR A 45 -21.65 -7.83 10.70
N ARG A 46 -22.83 -7.41 10.21
CA ARG A 46 -23.55 -8.16 9.18
C ARG A 46 -22.83 -8.13 7.81
N ASP A 47 -22.11 -7.06 7.54
CA ASP A 47 -21.62 -6.66 6.22
C ASP A 47 -20.23 -6.00 6.26
N ALA A 48 -19.63 -5.83 7.44
CA ALA A 48 -18.32 -5.20 7.60
C ALA A 48 -17.47 -5.87 8.68
N VAL A 49 -16.19 -5.56 8.69
CA VAL A 49 -15.24 -5.94 9.75
C VAL A 49 -14.63 -4.72 10.41
N TYR A 50 -14.53 -4.74 11.73
CA TYR A 50 -13.68 -3.83 12.48
C TYR A 50 -12.28 -4.43 12.60
N TRP A 51 -11.26 -3.62 12.39
CA TRP A 51 -9.90 -4.11 12.32
C TRP A 51 -8.87 -3.20 12.97
N GLN A 52 -7.76 -3.78 13.41
CA GLN A 52 -6.55 -3.08 13.88
C GLN A 52 -5.32 -3.67 13.20
N PRO A 53 -4.23 -2.89 13.04
CA PRO A 53 -2.99 -3.42 12.48
C PRO A 53 -2.43 -4.53 13.37
N GLN A 54 -1.84 -5.54 12.75
CA GLN A 54 -1.19 -6.67 13.42
C GLN A 54 0.25 -6.83 12.95
N PRO A 55 1.12 -7.48 13.74
CA PRO A 55 2.46 -7.84 13.30
C PRO A 55 2.40 -8.63 11.99
N PHE A 56 3.31 -8.32 11.07
CA PHE A 56 3.49 -9.14 9.87
C PHE A 56 4.14 -10.48 10.23
N GLU A 57 3.63 -11.56 9.66
CA GLU A 57 4.17 -12.91 9.83
C GLU A 57 4.69 -13.46 8.49
N GLY A 58 5.90 -14.05 8.52
CA GLY A 58 6.55 -14.65 7.36
C GLY A 58 7.80 -13.91 6.90
N GLU A 59 8.19 -14.13 5.66
CA GLU A 59 9.35 -13.46 5.06
C GLU A 59 9.06 -11.98 4.80
N GLN A 60 9.80 -11.10 5.48
CA GLN A 60 9.63 -9.65 5.39
C GLN A 60 10.32 -9.04 4.15
N ASN A 61 9.96 -9.57 2.98
CA ASN A 61 10.46 -9.14 1.69
C ASN A 61 9.49 -9.54 0.57
N VAL A 62 9.60 -8.89 -0.59
CA VAL A 62 8.89 -9.25 -1.82
C VAL A 62 9.81 -9.99 -2.80
N ASN A 63 10.75 -10.81 -2.31
CA ASN A 63 11.75 -11.47 -3.17
C ASN A 63 11.10 -12.45 -4.16
N ALA A 64 9.85 -12.90 -3.94
CA ALA A 64 9.15 -13.69 -4.94
C ALA A 64 8.91 -12.88 -6.23
N VAL A 65 8.64 -11.58 -6.11
CA VAL A 65 8.52 -10.65 -7.25
C VAL A 65 9.87 -10.49 -7.94
N GLU A 66 10.94 -10.27 -7.18
CA GLU A 66 12.31 -10.16 -7.71
C GLU A 66 12.70 -11.41 -8.52
N ARG A 67 12.48 -12.60 -7.95
CA ARG A 67 12.77 -13.88 -8.62
C ARG A 67 11.90 -14.12 -9.86
N ALA A 68 10.61 -13.79 -9.79
CA ALA A 68 9.69 -14.02 -10.89
C ALA A 68 9.96 -13.10 -12.09
N PHE A 69 10.44 -11.88 -11.84
CA PHE A 69 10.59 -10.86 -12.87
C PHE A 69 12.05 -10.57 -13.26
N ASP A 70 13.02 -11.11 -12.52
CA ASP A 70 14.46 -10.82 -12.67
C ASP A 70 14.77 -9.33 -12.52
N ILE A 71 14.44 -8.80 -11.33
CA ILE A 71 14.60 -7.38 -10.96
C ILE A 71 15.04 -7.24 -9.51
N VAL A 72 15.77 -6.17 -9.20
CA VAL A 72 16.03 -5.75 -7.82
C VAL A 72 15.02 -4.66 -7.44
N ILE A 73 14.25 -4.90 -6.39
CA ILE A 73 13.20 -3.99 -5.93
C ILE A 73 13.78 -3.00 -4.91
N GLN A 74 13.25 -1.77 -4.94
CA GLN A 74 13.59 -0.75 -3.96
C GLN A 74 13.34 -1.24 -2.51
N PRO A 75 14.31 -1.14 -1.59
CA PRO A 75 14.16 -1.61 -0.20
C PRO A 75 12.93 -1.07 0.53
N ALA A 76 12.53 0.16 0.22
CA ALA A 76 11.33 0.80 0.77
C ALA A 76 10.05 0.01 0.46
N LEU A 77 9.95 -0.64 -0.70
CA LEU A 77 8.76 -1.42 -1.04
C LEU A 77 8.67 -2.73 -0.23
N HIS A 78 9.81 -3.36 0.06
CA HIS A 78 9.85 -4.51 0.96
C HIS A 78 9.27 -4.11 2.31
N ALA A 79 9.77 -3.00 2.89
CA ALA A 79 9.24 -2.47 4.14
C ALA A 79 7.74 -2.14 4.06
N PHE A 80 7.29 -1.49 2.98
CA PHE A 80 5.90 -1.07 2.82
C PHE A 80 4.90 -2.23 2.94
N TYR A 81 5.13 -3.35 2.25
CA TYR A 81 4.20 -4.48 2.26
C TYR A 81 4.41 -5.49 3.39
N THR A 82 5.50 -5.39 4.15
CA THR A 82 5.85 -6.39 5.18
C THR A 82 6.11 -5.81 6.56
N THR A 83 5.77 -4.54 6.81
CA THR A 83 5.90 -3.92 8.14
C THR A 83 4.81 -4.41 9.09
N GLN A 84 3.60 -4.62 8.58
CA GLN A 84 2.42 -5.00 9.34
C GLN A 84 1.39 -5.66 8.42
N PHE A 85 0.43 -6.36 9.01
CA PHE A 85 -0.86 -6.59 8.38
C PHE A 85 -1.81 -5.44 8.72
N ALA A 86 -2.55 -4.93 7.74
CA ALA A 86 -3.53 -3.86 7.90
C ALA A 86 -4.53 -3.87 6.74
N GLY A 87 -5.69 -3.28 6.97
CA GLY A 87 -6.63 -2.99 5.88
C GLY A 87 -6.16 -1.78 5.08
N ASP A 88 -6.72 -1.62 3.89
CA ASP A 88 -6.49 -0.44 3.06
C ASP A 88 -6.97 0.83 3.79
N MET A 89 -6.23 1.92 3.62
CA MET A 89 -6.46 3.17 4.34
C MET A 89 -6.70 4.32 3.39
N ARG A 90 -7.88 4.93 3.44
CA ARG A 90 -8.15 6.17 2.69
C ARG A 90 -7.31 7.32 3.27
N ALA A 91 -6.72 8.10 2.37
CA ALA A 91 -5.84 9.19 2.73
C ALA A 91 -5.98 10.36 1.76
N GLN A 92 -5.41 11.48 2.15
CA GLN A 92 -5.27 12.66 1.31
C GLN A 92 -3.83 13.15 1.29
N LEU A 93 -3.34 13.48 0.10
CA LEU A 93 -2.10 14.21 -0.13
C LEU A 93 -2.41 15.51 -0.86
N ALA A 94 -2.26 16.65 -0.15
CA ALA A 94 -2.71 17.94 -0.66
C ALA A 94 -4.20 17.90 -1.08
N SER A 95 -4.51 17.99 -2.38
CA SER A 95 -5.87 17.87 -2.92
C SER A 95 -6.20 16.49 -3.47
N GLU A 96 -5.23 15.56 -3.53
CA GLU A 96 -5.41 14.23 -4.11
C GLU A 96 -5.92 13.26 -3.03
N THR A 97 -7.06 12.63 -3.30
CA THR A 97 -7.60 11.52 -2.49
C THR A 97 -7.10 10.20 -3.04
N LEU A 98 -6.68 9.31 -2.14
CA LEU A 98 -6.13 8.00 -2.49
C LEU A 98 -6.54 6.94 -1.47
N THR A 99 -6.46 5.68 -1.88
CA THR A 99 -6.56 4.53 -0.98
C THR A 99 -5.19 3.86 -0.92
N LEU A 100 -4.52 3.98 0.23
CA LEU A 100 -3.22 3.37 0.49
C LEU A 100 -3.41 1.87 0.67
N LEU A 101 -2.78 1.09 -0.20
CA LEU A 101 -2.93 -0.37 -0.22
C LEU A 101 -2.05 -1.01 0.85
N GLN A 102 -2.57 -2.02 1.52
CA GLN A 102 -1.86 -2.77 2.56
C GLN A 102 -1.97 -4.28 2.34
N THR A 103 -1.13 -5.01 3.06
CA THR A 103 -1.20 -6.48 3.08
C THR A 103 -2.20 -6.90 4.16
N TRP A 104 -3.30 -7.53 3.78
CA TRP A 104 -4.36 -7.88 4.74
C TRP A 104 -4.03 -9.11 5.59
N SER A 105 -3.35 -10.09 4.99
CA SER A 105 -2.97 -11.36 5.63
C SER A 105 -1.86 -12.05 4.83
N ALA A 106 -1.33 -13.17 5.33
CA ALA A 106 -0.35 -13.97 4.58
C ALA A 106 -0.89 -14.47 3.22
N ASP A 107 -2.18 -14.77 3.15
CA ASP A 107 -2.84 -15.21 1.91
C ASP A 107 -2.98 -14.06 0.92
N ASP A 108 -3.33 -12.88 1.43
CA ASP A 108 -3.40 -11.67 0.64
C ASP A 108 -2.02 -11.22 0.15
N PHE A 109 -0.96 -11.38 0.95
CA PHE A 109 0.41 -11.07 0.56
C PHE A 109 0.86 -11.81 -0.70
N ARG A 110 0.37 -13.04 -0.90
CA ARG A 110 0.63 -13.80 -2.13
C ARG A 110 -0.02 -13.12 -3.34
N ARG A 111 -1.28 -12.67 -3.20
CA ARG A 111 -2.02 -11.95 -4.24
C ARG A 111 -1.39 -10.59 -4.55
N VAL A 112 -0.94 -9.86 -3.52
CA VAL A 112 -0.21 -8.60 -3.70
C VAL A 112 1.02 -8.82 -4.60
N GLN A 113 1.82 -9.86 -4.32
CA GLN A 113 3.00 -10.17 -5.12
C GLN A 113 2.63 -10.58 -6.56
N GLU A 114 1.58 -11.38 -6.76
CA GLU A 114 1.07 -11.73 -8.09
C GLU A 114 0.65 -10.49 -8.89
N ASN A 115 -0.04 -9.55 -8.25
CA ASN A 115 -0.47 -8.29 -8.88
C ASN A 115 0.73 -7.40 -9.24
N LEU A 116 1.74 -7.31 -8.37
CA LEU A 116 2.98 -6.59 -8.65
C LEU A 116 3.73 -7.20 -9.85
N ILE A 117 3.79 -8.53 -9.95
CA ILE A 117 4.38 -9.21 -11.11
C ILE A 117 3.59 -8.88 -12.38
N GLY A 118 2.25 -8.96 -12.35
CA GLY A 118 1.39 -8.64 -13.49
C GLY A 118 1.57 -7.20 -13.99
N HIS A 119 1.71 -6.25 -13.07
CA HIS A 119 2.00 -4.85 -13.37
C HIS A 119 3.36 -4.69 -14.08
N LEU A 120 4.43 -5.27 -13.51
CA LEU A 120 5.77 -5.24 -14.08
C LEU A 120 5.82 -5.89 -15.49
N VAL A 121 5.13 -7.01 -15.69
CA VAL A 121 5.01 -7.67 -17.01
C VAL A 121 4.38 -6.75 -18.04
N THR A 122 3.30 -6.06 -17.67
CA THR A 122 2.64 -5.09 -18.54
C THR A 122 3.56 -3.93 -18.90
N GLN A 123 4.27 -3.38 -17.91
CA GLN A 123 5.23 -2.28 -18.13
C GLN A 123 6.38 -2.70 -19.05
N LYS A 124 6.94 -3.90 -18.89
CA LYS A 124 8.00 -4.43 -19.77
C LYS A 124 7.51 -4.63 -21.20
N ARG A 125 6.30 -5.17 -21.39
CA ARG A 125 5.68 -5.30 -22.72
C ARG A 125 5.54 -3.95 -23.42
N LEU A 126 5.21 -2.90 -22.66
CA LEU A 126 5.02 -1.53 -23.17
C LEU A 126 6.31 -0.69 -23.18
N LYS A 127 7.46 -1.26 -22.79
CA LYS A 127 8.76 -0.57 -22.68
C LYS A 127 8.68 0.69 -21.80
N LEU A 128 7.99 0.55 -20.66
CA LEU A 128 7.87 1.57 -19.61
C LEU A 128 8.89 1.30 -18.50
N SER A 129 9.32 2.35 -17.80
CA SER A 129 10.21 2.19 -16.64
C SER A 129 9.46 1.51 -15.49
N PRO A 130 10.08 0.55 -14.79
CA PRO A 130 9.42 -0.25 -13.76
C PRO A 130 8.98 0.59 -12.57
N THR A 131 7.76 0.36 -12.10
CA THR A 131 7.21 0.95 -10.88
C THR A 131 6.42 -0.12 -10.14
N LEU A 132 6.18 0.08 -8.86
CA LEU A 132 5.37 -0.81 -8.04
C LEU A 132 4.30 0.02 -7.34
N PHE A 133 3.03 -0.25 -7.66
CA PHE A 133 1.90 0.52 -7.14
C PHE A 133 1.80 0.36 -5.62
N ILE A 134 1.34 1.39 -4.93
CA ILE A 134 1.19 1.46 -3.47
C ILE A 134 -0.14 2.09 -3.04
N ALA A 135 -0.81 2.81 -3.94
CA ALA A 135 -2.15 3.35 -3.69
C ALA A 135 -2.97 3.44 -4.99
N THR A 136 -4.28 3.33 -4.86
CA THR A 136 -5.24 3.61 -5.92
C THR A 136 -5.81 5.02 -5.77
N LEU A 137 -6.34 5.54 -6.88
CA LEU A 137 -7.03 6.83 -6.96
C LEU A 137 -8.48 6.59 -7.41
N ASP A 138 -9.33 7.61 -7.29
CA ASP A 138 -10.73 7.53 -7.76
C ASP A 138 -10.79 7.29 -9.29
N ASN A 139 -9.77 7.71 -10.03
CA ASN A 139 -9.59 7.36 -11.43
C ASN A 139 -8.90 6.01 -11.56
N GLU A 140 -9.63 4.97 -11.99
CA GLU A 140 -9.13 3.60 -12.12
C GLU A 140 -7.92 3.44 -13.07
N LEU A 141 -7.70 4.40 -13.98
CA LEU A 141 -6.54 4.40 -14.87
C LEU A 141 -5.29 5.01 -14.25
N GLU A 142 -5.40 5.63 -13.07
CA GLU A 142 -4.31 6.28 -12.37
C GLU A 142 -4.02 5.58 -11.04
N VAL A 143 -2.72 5.39 -10.77
CA VAL A 143 -2.23 4.81 -9.52
C VAL A 143 -1.08 5.64 -8.98
N ILE A 144 -0.82 5.52 -7.68
CA ILE A 144 0.41 6.01 -7.07
C ILE A 144 1.35 4.82 -6.88
N SER A 145 2.59 4.99 -7.32
CA SER A 145 3.60 3.94 -7.34
C SER A 145 4.94 4.43 -6.84
N LEU A 146 5.76 3.50 -6.37
CA LEU A 146 7.18 3.71 -6.17
C LEU A 146 7.92 3.50 -7.50
N CYS A 147 8.66 4.50 -7.95
CA CYS A 147 9.55 4.37 -9.11
C CYS A 147 10.73 3.47 -8.74
N ASN A 148 10.87 2.32 -9.41
CA ASN A 148 11.91 1.37 -9.03
C ASN A 148 13.33 1.85 -9.40
N LEU A 149 13.44 2.85 -10.28
CA LEU A 149 14.72 3.44 -10.68
C LEU A 149 15.22 4.51 -9.71
N SER A 150 14.33 5.42 -9.27
CA SER A 150 14.71 6.58 -8.45
C SER A 150 14.36 6.45 -6.97
N GLY A 151 13.42 5.57 -6.60
CA GLY A 151 12.85 5.52 -5.25
C GLY A 151 11.83 6.63 -4.95
N GLU A 152 11.52 7.47 -5.94
CA GLU A 152 10.50 8.51 -5.82
C GLU A 152 9.09 7.91 -5.85
N VAL A 153 8.17 8.53 -5.12
CA VAL A 153 6.74 8.22 -5.24
C VAL A 153 6.14 9.07 -6.33
N ILE A 154 5.49 8.42 -7.29
CA ILE A 154 4.92 9.05 -8.48
C ILE A 154 3.43 8.73 -8.61
N LYS A 155 2.67 9.64 -9.20
CA LYS A 155 1.37 9.34 -9.82
C LYS A 155 1.63 8.93 -11.27
N GLU A 156 1.02 7.84 -11.73
CA GLU A 156 1.14 7.39 -13.11
C GLU A 156 -0.20 6.99 -13.72
N THR A 157 -0.35 7.22 -15.03
CA THR A 157 -1.45 6.67 -15.81
C THR A 157 -1.02 5.32 -16.40
N LEU A 158 -1.73 4.25 -16.03
CA LEU A 158 -1.41 2.87 -16.40
C LEU A 158 -1.26 2.72 -17.92
N GLY A 159 -0.20 2.01 -18.34
CA GLY A 159 0.09 1.75 -19.75
C GLY A 159 0.69 2.93 -20.52
N THR A 160 0.98 4.05 -19.86
CA THR A 160 1.56 5.24 -20.51
C THR A 160 2.87 5.68 -19.86
N ARG A 161 3.52 6.70 -20.43
CA ARG A 161 4.67 7.39 -19.83
C ARG A 161 4.27 8.62 -19.02
N ASN A 162 2.98 8.89 -18.86
CA ASN A 162 2.48 10.04 -18.10
C ASN A 162 2.71 9.81 -16.61
N ARG A 163 3.64 10.57 -16.02
CA ARG A 163 4.09 10.42 -14.64
C ARG A 163 4.37 11.78 -14.03
N SER A 164 4.00 11.96 -12.77
CA SER A 164 4.34 13.13 -11.96
C SER A 164 4.87 12.71 -10.59
N VAL A 165 5.94 13.36 -10.13
CA VAL A 165 6.54 13.09 -8.83
C VAL A 165 5.69 13.73 -7.72
N LEU A 166 5.35 12.94 -6.71
CA LEU A 166 4.58 13.38 -5.54
C LEU A 166 5.49 13.60 -4.31
N ALA A 167 6.49 12.74 -4.15
CA ALA A 167 7.44 12.80 -3.05
C ALA A 167 8.80 12.17 -3.47
N PRO A 168 9.91 12.64 -2.87
CA PRO A 168 11.24 12.14 -3.19
C PRO A 168 11.51 10.73 -2.64
N SER A 169 10.72 10.27 -1.65
CA SER A 169 10.84 8.94 -1.06
C SER A 169 9.49 8.44 -0.54
N LEU A 170 9.39 7.14 -0.27
CA LEU A 170 8.19 6.53 0.31
C LEU A 170 7.96 7.00 1.76
N ALA A 171 9.03 7.17 2.54
CA ALA A 171 8.92 7.70 3.90
C ALA A 171 8.38 9.16 3.90
N ASP A 172 8.86 10.00 2.98
CA ASP A 172 8.37 11.38 2.86
C ASP A 172 6.91 11.43 2.40
N PHE A 173 6.52 10.54 1.49
CA PHE A 173 5.12 10.39 1.07
C PHE A 173 4.22 10.06 2.26
N LEU A 174 4.54 8.99 3.00
CA LEU A 174 3.76 8.52 4.16
C LEU A 174 3.68 9.57 5.29
N THR A 175 4.75 10.32 5.51
CA THR A 175 4.79 11.41 6.50
C THR A 175 3.82 12.53 6.15
N ARG A 176 3.64 12.82 4.86
CA ARG A 176 2.77 13.90 4.37
C ARG A 176 1.30 13.49 4.22
N LEU A 177 0.99 12.20 4.27
CA LEU A 177 -0.39 11.71 4.19
C LEU A 177 -1.20 12.12 5.42
N LYS A 178 -2.43 12.57 5.15
CA LYS A 178 -3.47 12.80 6.15
C LYS A 178 -4.52 11.71 6.05
N PRO A 179 -4.96 11.11 7.17
CA PRO A 179 -6.11 10.21 7.19
C PRO A 179 -7.33 10.86 6.54
N LEU A 180 -8.09 10.07 5.79
CA LEU A 180 -9.40 10.43 5.27
C LEU A 180 -10.38 9.34 5.69
N LEU A 181 -11.45 9.72 6.38
CA LEU A 181 -12.52 8.81 6.80
C LEU A 181 -13.76 9.01 5.93
#